data_AF-A0A8A4ZGB5-F1
#
_entry.id   AF-A0A8A4ZGB5-F1
#
_cell.length_a   1.000
_cell.length_b   1.000
_cell.length_c   1.000
_cell.angle_alpha   90.00
_cell.angle_beta   90.00
_cell.angle_gamma   90.00
#
_symmetry.space_group_name_H-M   'P 1'
#
loop_
_entity.id
_entity.type
_entity.pdbx_description
1 polymer ?
#
loop_
_entity_poly.entity_id
_entity_poly.type
_entity_poly.pdbx_seq_one_letter_code
_entity_poly.pdbx_strand_id
1 'polypeptide(L)'
;MIHITLGAERHVDPTQDALHRDRVGYSDQMSQLALYDANHGTWKLGERAQGEQYTLMSYGGFVRQAIEIESIDPVVGVPAGDKQEGRSIINGRVLTAGHPVYDMYVHKTSPVQGVRNPVTYVDGPVDQSPCRCGCGGMVAGREFLPGHDQTALHDRVRQIGTVAQFLDWFDVVRGTRPFA
;
A
#
# COMPACT_ATOMS: atom_id res chain seq x y z
N MET A 1 3.78 2.34 6.47
CA MET A 1 4.25 1.73 5.22
C MET A 1 4.84 0.35 5.51
N ILE A 2 4.79 -0.56 4.55
CA ILE A 2 5.56 -1.83 4.59
C ILE A 2 7.00 -1.51 4.19
N HIS A 3 7.98 -2.10 4.86
CA HIS A 3 9.38 -2.10 4.46
C HIS A 3 9.91 -3.53 4.33
N ILE A 4 10.55 -3.82 3.20
CA ILE A 4 11.05 -5.14 2.83
C ILE A 4 12.56 -5.05 2.55
N THR A 5 13.34 -5.84 3.29
CA THR A 5 14.79 -6.00 3.06
C THR A 5 15.02 -7.15 2.07
N LEU A 6 15.60 -6.85 0.91
CA LEU A 6 15.90 -7.82 -0.13
C LEU A 6 17.26 -8.51 0.09
N GLY A 7 17.38 -9.73 -0.43
CA GLY A 7 18.68 -10.38 -0.65
C GLY A 7 19.33 -9.92 -1.97
N ALA A 8 20.56 -10.38 -2.20
CA ALA A 8 21.17 -10.27 -3.53
C ALA A 8 20.37 -11.09 -4.55
N GLU A 9 20.43 -10.70 -5.83
CA GLU A 9 19.82 -11.46 -6.92
C GLU A 9 20.30 -12.93 -6.90
N ARG A 10 19.33 -13.83 -7.00
CA ARG A 10 19.55 -15.26 -7.20
C ARG A 10 18.49 -15.82 -8.13
N HIS A 11 18.88 -16.78 -8.96
CA HIS A 11 17.92 -17.54 -9.75
C HIS A 11 17.03 -18.42 -8.86
N VAL A 12 15.82 -18.67 -9.34
CA VAL A 12 14.87 -19.65 -8.80
C VAL A 12 14.32 -20.49 -9.94
N ASP A 13 13.81 -21.69 -9.62
CA ASP A 13 13.15 -22.55 -10.59
C ASP A 13 11.68 -22.07 -10.78
N PRO A 14 11.27 -21.64 -11.99
CA PRO A 14 9.90 -21.18 -12.25
C PRO A 14 8.82 -22.25 -12.00
N THR A 15 9.18 -23.53 -11.94
CA THR A 15 8.24 -24.62 -11.60
C THR A 15 8.02 -24.78 -10.10
N GLN A 16 8.89 -24.19 -9.27
CA GLN A 16 8.88 -24.28 -7.81
C GLN A 16 8.56 -22.93 -7.12
N ASP A 17 8.71 -21.82 -7.84
CA ASP A 17 8.28 -20.50 -7.41
C ASP A 17 6.79 -20.29 -7.68
N ALA A 18 6.03 -19.94 -6.65
CA ALA A 18 4.57 -19.80 -6.75
C ALA A 18 4.09 -18.61 -7.61
N LEU A 19 5.00 -17.78 -8.11
CA LEU A 19 4.73 -16.69 -9.06
C LEU A 19 5.46 -16.90 -10.41
N HIS A 20 5.98 -18.11 -10.64
CA HIS A 20 6.70 -18.53 -11.86
C HIS A 20 7.86 -17.62 -12.27
N ARG A 21 8.52 -16.96 -11.31
CA ARG A 21 9.70 -16.12 -11.56
C ARG A 21 10.93 -16.96 -11.89
N ASP A 22 11.90 -16.37 -12.58
CA ASP A 22 13.23 -16.95 -12.82
C ASP A 22 14.32 -16.42 -11.87
N ARG A 23 13.99 -15.39 -11.07
CA ARG A 23 14.87 -14.70 -10.12
C ARG A 23 14.10 -14.06 -8.96
N VAL A 24 14.80 -13.85 -7.85
CA VAL A 24 14.36 -13.01 -6.71
C VAL A 24 15.55 -12.24 -6.12
N GLY A 25 15.31 -11.19 -5.36
CA GLY A 25 16.36 -10.31 -4.79
C GLY A 25 16.69 -9.13 -5.71
N TYR A 26 17.85 -8.50 -5.49
CA TYR A 26 18.27 -7.29 -6.20
C TYR A 26 19.68 -7.39 -6.79
N SER A 27 19.88 -6.81 -7.98
CA SER A 27 21.18 -6.41 -8.51
C SER A 27 21.08 -5.02 -9.15
N ASP A 28 22.19 -4.29 -9.22
CA ASP A 28 22.23 -2.95 -9.83
C ASP A 28 22.04 -2.96 -11.37
N GLN A 29 21.86 -4.13 -11.98
CA GLN A 29 21.50 -4.31 -13.40
C GLN A 29 19.98 -4.39 -13.64
N MET A 30 19.16 -4.57 -12.59
CA MET A 30 17.71 -4.64 -12.72
C MET A 30 17.10 -3.29 -13.11
N SER A 31 16.15 -3.32 -14.06
CA SER A 31 15.20 -2.22 -14.24
C SER A 31 14.23 -2.16 -13.05
N GLN A 32 13.57 -1.02 -12.86
CA GLN A 32 12.54 -0.88 -11.82
C GLN A 32 11.38 -1.87 -12.00
N LEU A 33 10.99 -2.19 -13.24
CA LEU A 33 9.98 -3.22 -13.50
C LEU A 33 10.50 -4.63 -13.14
N ALA A 34 11.71 -5.00 -13.58
CA ALA A 34 12.29 -6.31 -13.24
C ALA A 34 12.51 -6.50 -11.73
N LEU A 35 12.84 -5.43 -11.00
CA LEU A 35 12.92 -5.42 -9.54
C LEU A 35 11.55 -5.67 -8.88
N TYR A 36 10.49 -5.05 -9.41
CA TYR A 36 9.12 -5.28 -8.97
C TYR A 36 8.69 -6.73 -9.27
N ASP A 37 8.77 -7.17 -10.52
CA ASP A 37 8.37 -8.51 -10.95
C ASP A 37 9.05 -9.61 -10.11
N ALA A 38 10.35 -9.48 -9.86
CA ALA A 38 11.13 -10.42 -9.05
C ALA A 38 10.71 -10.43 -7.56
N ASN A 39 10.20 -9.33 -6.99
CA ASN A 39 10.05 -9.16 -5.54
C ASN A 39 8.65 -8.76 -5.06
N HIS A 40 7.65 -8.61 -5.93
CA HIS A 40 6.31 -8.16 -5.54
C HIS A 40 5.54 -9.15 -4.63
N GLY A 41 5.92 -10.43 -4.56
CA GLY A 41 5.20 -11.40 -3.74
C GLY A 41 5.99 -12.58 -3.15
N THR A 42 5.23 -13.46 -2.48
CA THR A 42 5.67 -14.56 -1.58
C THR A 42 6.11 -14.09 -0.18
N TRP A 43 5.65 -12.90 0.24
CA TRP A 43 5.93 -12.34 1.56
C TRP A 43 5.02 -12.91 2.64
N LYS A 44 5.54 -13.08 3.87
CA LYS A 44 4.68 -13.32 5.05
C LYS A 44 4.40 -11.99 5.70
N LEU A 45 3.26 -11.41 5.37
CA LEU A 45 2.78 -10.14 5.90
C LEU A 45 1.95 -10.37 7.17
N GLY A 46 1.97 -9.42 8.11
CA GLY A 46 1.06 -9.38 9.25
C GLY A 46 -0.19 -8.55 8.94
N GLU A 47 -1.20 -8.66 9.80
CA GLU A 47 -2.54 -8.04 9.64
C GLU A 47 -2.49 -6.54 9.28
N ARG A 48 -1.54 -5.79 9.86
CA ARG A 48 -1.31 -4.36 9.57
C ARG A 48 -1.16 -4.05 8.06
N ALA A 49 -0.66 -4.99 7.25
CA ALA A 49 -0.38 -4.76 5.83
C ALA A 49 -1.60 -4.30 5.02
N GLN A 50 -2.80 -4.82 5.32
CA GLN A 50 -4.02 -4.46 4.56
C GLN A 50 -4.47 -2.99 4.75
N GLY A 51 -3.87 -2.26 5.71
CA GLY A 51 -4.08 -0.84 5.91
C GLY A 51 -2.92 0.05 5.43
N GLU A 52 -1.95 -0.50 4.71
CA GLU A 52 -0.76 0.22 4.25
C GLU A 52 -0.87 0.67 2.80
N GLN A 53 -0.49 1.92 2.52
CA GLN A 53 -0.56 2.50 1.16
C GLN A 53 0.74 2.35 0.35
N TYR A 54 1.88 2.09 1.01
CA TYR A 54 3.18 2.04 0.34
C TYR A 54 4.06 0.88 0.82
N THR A 55 4.80 0.28 -0.12
CA THR A 55 5.91 -0.64 0.16
C THR A 55 7.24 -0.01 -0.25
N LEU A 56 8.22 -0.04 0.65
CA LEU A 56 9.62 0.29 0.36
C LEU A 56 10.45 -1.00 0.29
N MET A 57 11.18 -1.20 -0.81
CA MET A 57 12.15 -2.30 -0.95
C MET A 57 13.58 -1.77 -0.83
N SER A 58 14.39 -2.35 0.05
CA SER A 58 15.79 -1.95 0.26
C SER A 58 16.78 -3.08 0.03
N TYR A 59 17.99 -2.70 -0.40
CA TYR A 59 19.14 -3.59 -0.54
C TYR A 59 20.44 -2.85 -0.23
N GLY A 60 21.35 -3.50 0.49
CA GLY A 60 22.64 -2.94 0.89
C GLY A 60 22.53 -1.73 1.83
N GLY A 61 21.42 -1.59 2.57
CA GLY A 61 21.15 -0.44 3.43
C GLY A 61 20.52 0.77 2.74
N PHE A 62 20.18 0.68 1.45
CA PHE A 62 19.54 1.76 0.67
C PHE A 62 18.20 1.30 0.08
N VAL A 63 17.20 2.19 0.04
CA VAL A 63 15.92 1.91 -0.65
C VAL A 63 16.17 1.92 -2.15
N ARG A 64 15.80 0.84 -2.84
CA ARG A 64 15.97 0.65 -4.29
C ARG A 64 14.68 0.89 -5.08
N GLN A 65 13.53 0.75 -4.43
CA GLN A 65 12.21 0.94 -5.03
C GLN A 65 11.17 1.35 -3.97
N ALA A 66 10.20 2.14 -4.40
CA ALA A 66 8.95 2.42 -3.67
C ALA A 66 7.76 2.05 -4.57
N ILE A 67 6.72 1.48 -3.97
CA ILE A 67 5.51 1.00 -4.63
C ILE A 67 4.30 1.61 -3.90
N GLU A 68 3.34 2.14 -4.65
CA GLU A 68 2.00 2.46 -4.19
C GLU A 68 1.15 1.19 -4.27
N ILE A 69 0.54 0.79 -3.16
CA ILE A 69 -0.18 -0.49 -3.02
C ILE A 69 -1.62 -0.31 -3.52
N GLU A 70 -2.02 -1.13 -4.50
CA GLU A 70 -3.39 -1.20 -5.03
C GLU A 70 -4.17 -2.33 -4.34
N SER A 71 -3.55 -3.49 -4.12
CA SER A 71 -4.10 -4.58 -3.30
C SER A 71 -3.02 -5.47 -2.69
N ILE A 72 -3.38 -6.24 -1.66
CA ILE A 72 -2.53 -7.27 -1.07
C ILE A 72 -3.29 -8.59 -1.05
N ASP A 73 -2.98 -9.44 -2.02
CA ASP A 73 -3.72 -10.67 -2.32
C ASP A 73 -2.97 -11.91 -1.81
N PRO A 74 -3.66 -13.01 -1.46
CA PRO A 74 -3.00 -14.27 -1.13
C PRO A 74 -2.35 -14.89 -2.38
N VAL A 75 -1.19 -15.53 -2.20
CA VAL A 75 -0.60 -16.38 -3.25
C VAL A 75 -1.48 -17.62 -3.42
N VAL A 76 -2.09 -17.78 -4.59
CA VAL A 76 -2.98 -18.90 -4.93
C VAL A 76 -2.21 -20.10 -5.50
N GLY A 77 -2.85 -21.28 -5.55
CA GLY A 77 -2.28 -22.49 -6.17
C GLY A 77 -1.21 -23.22 -5.35
N VAL A 78 -0.82 -22.70 -4.18
CA VAL A 78 0.17 -23.34 -3.30
C VAL A 78 -0.43 -24.54 -2.56
N PRO A 79 0.21 -25.71 -2.56
CA PRO A 79 -0.23 -26.86 -1.75
C PRO A 79 -0.14 -26.60 -0.24
N ALA A 80 -1.10 -27.15 0.51
CA ALA A 80 -1.09 -27.10 1.98
C ALA A 80 0.18 -27.76 2.54
N GLY A 81 0.84 -27.08 3.48
CA GLY A 81 2.12 -27.49 4.07
C GLY A 81 3.37 -27.02 3.32
N ASP A 82 3.29 -26.37 2.15
CA ASP A 82 4.47 -25.75 1.54
C ASP A 82 4.90 -24.49 2.32
N LYS A 83 6.21 -24.18 2.28
CA LYS A 83 6.80 -22.97 2.87
C LYS A 83 6.19 -21.65 2.35
N GLN A 84 5.54 -21.68 1.18
CA GLN A 84 4.86 -20.57 0.51
C GLN A 84 3.35 -20.49 0.83
N GLU A 85 2.82 -21.39 1.66
CA GLU A 85 1.44 -21.29 2.15
C GLU A 85 1.28 -20.04 3.03
N GLY A 86 0.10 -19.41 2.96
CA GLY A 86 -0.21 -18.20 3.74
C GLY A 86 0.69 -17.00 3.42
N ARG A 87 1.22 -16.92 2.19
CA ARG A 87 1.98 -15.77 1.68
C ARG A 87 1.10 -14.82 0.88
N SER A 88 1.57 -13.59 0.73
CA SER A 88 0.90 -12.53 -0.02
C SER A 88 1.71 -12.04 -1.21
N ILE A 89 0.99 -11.49 -2.17
CA ILE A 89 1.42 -10.68 -3.30
C ILE A 89 1.08 -9.22 -2.95
N ILE A 90 1.94 -8.28 -3.32
CA ILE A 90 1.73 -6.84 -3.20
C ILE A 90 1.52 -6.32 -4.62
N ASN A 91 0.26 -6.15 -5.01
CA ASN A 91 -0.11 -5.63 -6.31
C ASN A 91 -0.14 -4.10 -6.23
N GLY A 92 0.49 -3.43 -7.19
CA GLY A 92 0.52 -1.98 -7.20
C GLY A 92 1.50 -1.36 -8.19
N ARG A 93 1.67 -0.05 -8.06
CA ARG A 93 2.35 0.80 -9.04
C ARG A 93 3.73 1.23 -8.54
N VAL A 94 4.76 0.93 -9.31
CA VAL A 94 6.12 1.41 -9.03
C VAL A 94 6.16 2.94 -9.15
N LEU A 95 6.64 3.58 -8.08
CA LEU A 95 6.74 5.03 -8.00
C LEU A 95 8.00 5.55 -8.69
N THR A 96 7.94 6.81 -9.14
CA THR A 96 8.99 7.47 -9.93
C THR A 96 9.28 8.88 -9.40
N ALA A 97 10.37 9.49 -9.88
CA ALA A 97 10.82 10.82 -9.47
C ALA A 97 9.73 11.89 -9.65
N GLY A 98 9.61 12.79 -8.67
CA GLY A 98 8.49 13.74 -8.55
C GLY A 98 7.33 13.22 -7.70
N HIS A 99 7.31 11.92 -7.33
CA HIS A 99 6.39 11.43 -6.31
C HIS A 99 6.99 11.60 -4.90
N PRO A 100 6.29 12.24 -3.94
CA PRO A 100 6.86 12.53 -2.61
C PRO A 100 7.46 11.32 -1.88
N VAL A 101 6.89 10.12 -2.01
CA VAL A 101 7.46 8.89 -1.39
C VAL A 101 8.76 8.47 -2.08
N TYR A 102 8.82 8.58 -3.41
CA TYR A 102 10.03 8.27 -4.17
C TYR A 102 11.14 9.25 -3.80
N ASP A 103 10.84 10.55 -3.91
CA ASP A 103 11.80 11.63 -3.65
C ASP A 103 12.22 11.68 -2.16
N MET A 104 11.40 11.17 -1.25
CA MET A 104 11.75 11.03 0.17
C MET A 104 12.69 9.85 0.44
N TYR A 105 12.49 8.69 -0.19
CA TYR A 105 13.16 7.45 0.22
C TYR A 105 14.11 6.82 -0.81
N VAL A 106 13.76 6.79 -2.10
CA VAL A 106 14.49 5.98 -3.09
C VAL A 106 15.90 6.53 -3.31
N HIS A 107 16.87 5.62 -3.46
CA HIS A 107 18.32 5.86 -3.45
C HIS A 107 18.90 6.41 -2.13
N LYS A 108 18.09 6.64 -1.09
CA LYS A 108 18.58 7.04 0.24
C LYS A 108 18.71 5.86 1.19
N THR A 109 19.36 6.09 2.32
CA THR A 109 19.50 5.13 3.42
C THR A 109 18.14 4.62 3.87
N SER A 110 18.00 3.30 4.04
CA SER A 110 16.77 2.68 4.51
C SER A 110 16.41 3.14 5.93
N PRO A 111 15.12 3.41 6.23
CA PRO A 111 14.66 3.69 7.59
C PRO A 111 14.76 2.47 8.53
N VAL A 112 15.10 1.28 8.01
CA VAL A 112 15.29 0.05 8.80
C VAL A 112 16.65 -0.56 8.48
N GLN A 113 17.39 -0.95 9.52
CA GLN A 113 18.69 -1.63 9.40
C GLN A 113 18.81 -2.77 10.41
N GLY A 114 19.65 -3.77 10.12
CA GLY A 114 20.02 -4.84 11.06
C GLY A 114 18.93 -5.84 11.45
N VAL A 115 17.75 -5.79 10.84
CA VAL A 115 16.60 -6.64 11.19
C VAL A 115 16.73 -8.07 10.68
N ARG A 116 16.35 -9.06 11.52
CA ARG A 116 16.36 -10.49 11.17
C ARG A 116 15.16 -10.92 10.32
N ASN A 117 14.01 -10.27 10.47
CA ASN A 117 12.86 -10.46 9.59
C ASN A 117 12.98 -9.47 8.42
N PRO A 118 12.98 -9.90 7.15
CA PRO A 118 13.02 -8.98 6.02
C PRO A 118 11.77 -8.08 5.95
N VAL A 119 10.61 -8.55 6.41
CA VAL A 119 9.37 -7.77 6.44
C VAL A 119 9.28 -6.98 7.76
N THR A 120 9.06 -5.69 7.63
CA THR A 120 8.95 -4.73 8.74
C THR A 120 7.91 -3.65 8.41
N TYR A 121 7.51 -2.86 9.40
CA TYR A 121 6.60 -1.73 9.22
C TYR A 121 7.28 -0.46 9.72
N VAL A 122 7.13 0.63 8.98
CA VAL A 122 7.64 1.95 9.33
C VAL A 122 6.56 3.00 9.15
N ASP A 123 6.47 3.94 10.08
CA ASP A 123 5.49 5.02 10.01
C ASP A 123 6.06 6.12 9.09
N GLY A 124 5.34 6.40 7.99
CA GLY A 124 5.77 7.32 6.94
C GLY A 124 5.27 8.75 7.20
N PRO A 125 6.02 9.81 6.83
CA PRO A 125 5.51 11.18 6.88
C PRO A 125 4.58 11.54 5.71
N VAL A 126 4.62 10.76 4.64
CA VAL A 126 4.15 11.12 3.29
C VAL A 126 2.64 10.94 3.11
N ASP A 127 2.05 10.22 4.04
CA ASP A 127 0.65 9.86 4.19
C ASP A 127 -0.23 11.07 4.60
N GLN A 128 0.37 12.21 4.97
CA GLN A 128 -0.29 13.40 5.53
C GLN A 128 -1.04 14.26 4.50
N SER A 129 -2.20 13.78 4.05
CA SER A 129 -3.20 14.65 3.39
C SER A 129 -4.00 15.49 4.40
N PRO A 130 -4.60 16.63 4.02
CA PRO A 130 -5.50 17.39 4.89
C PRO A 130 -6.85 16.68 5.07
N CYS A 131 -7.32 16.58 6.31
CA CYS A 131 -8.59 15.92 6.67
C CYS A 131 -9.78 16.52 5.88
N ARG A 132 -10.48 15.68 5.09
CA ARG A 132 -11.52 16.09 4.13
C ARG A 132 -12.74 16.78 4.76
N CYS A 133 -12.88 16.79 6.09
CA CYS A 133 -13.88 17.63 6.77
C CYS A 133 -13.59 19.14 6.64
N GLY A 134 -12.34 19.53 6.40
CA GLY A 134 -11.89 20.93 6.27
C GLY A 134 -11.19 21.52 7.50
N CYS A 135 -10.91 20.75 8.56
CA CYS A 135 -10.32 21.27 9.80
C CYS A 135 -8.82 21.60 9.74
N GLY A 136 -8.14 21.33 8.62
CA GLY A 136 -6.68 21.54 8.47
C GLY A 136 -5.77 20.54 9.19
N GLY A 137 -6.31 19.64 10.02
CA GLY A 137 -5.56 18.55 10.63
C GLY A 137 -5.14 17.50 9.59
N MET A 138 -3.94 16.93 9.74
CA MET A 138 -3.38 15.95 8.80
C MET A 138 -3.82 14.52 9.11
N VAL A 139 -4.02 13.69 8.07
CA VAL A 139 -4.58 12.34 8.17
C VAL A 139 -3.74 11.32 7.41
N ALA A 140 -2.87 10.62 8.15
CA ALA A 140 -2.07 9.54 7.60
C ALA A 140 -2.96 8.40 7.06
N GLY A 141 -2.86 8.13 5.75
CA GLY A 141 -3.46 6.99 5.05
C GLY A 141 -4.99 6.95 5.01
N ARG A 142 -5.68 8.05 5.37
CA ARG A 142 -7.14 8.10 5.54
C ARG A 142 -7.70 9.44 5.08
N GLU A 143 -8.98 9.46 4.72
CA GLU A 143 -9.66 10.69 4.31
C GLU A 143 -10.02 11.63 5.47
N PHE A 144 -10.22 11.08 6.67
CA PHE A 144 -10.73 11.82 7.83
C PHE A 144 -9.97 11.44 9.12
N LEU A 145 -9.90 12.39 10.05
CA LEU A 145 -9.57 12.10 11.45
C LEU A 145 -10.73 11.31 12.09
N PRO A 146 -10.48 10.54 13.17
CA PRO A 146 -11.53 9.75 13.82
C PRO A 146 -12.79 10.59 14.17
N GLY A 147 -13.96 10.22 13.63
CA GLY A 147 -15.23 10.91 13.84
C GLY A 147 -15.43 12.23 13.06
N HIS A 148 -14.42 12.69 12.32
CA HIS A 148 -14.54 13.90 11.49
C HIS A 148 -15.33 13.65 10.19
N ASP A 149 -15.48 12.40 9.77
CA ASP A 149 -16.36 11.95 8.70
C ASP A 149 -17.84 12.19 9.03
N GLN A 150 -18.30 11.70 10.20
CA GLN A 150 -19.67 11.91 10.65
C GLN A 150 -19.94 13.40 10.93
N THR A 151 -18.98 14.10 11.54
CA THR A 151 -19.09 15.54 11.80
C THR A 151 -19.20 16.32 10.48
N ALA A 152 -18.35 16.01 9.49
CA ALA A 152 -18.43 16.64 8.17
C ALA A 152 -19.80 16.46 7.52
N LEU A 153 -20.31 15.22 7.51
CA LEU A 153 -21.62 14.90 6.94
C LEU A 153 -22.74 15.70 7.62
N HIS A 154 -22.79 15.66 8.96
CA HIS A 154 -23.80 16.39 9.72
C HIS A 154 -23.73 17.91 9.49
N ASP A 155 -22.54 18.49 9.33
CA ASP A 155 -22.38 19.92 9.05
C ASP A 155 -22.86 20.32 7.64
N ARG A 156 -22.70 19.46 6.62
CA ARG A 156 -23.25 19.73 5.28
C ARG A 156 -24.77 19.52 5.24
N VAL A 157 -25.31 18.55 5.98
CA VAL A 157 -26.76 18.41 6.15
C VAL A 157 -27.36 19.65 6.82
N ARG A 158 -26.72 20.19 7.87
CA ARG A 158 -27.14 21.44 8.54
C ARG A 158 -27.17 22.66 7.60
N GLN A 159 -26.30 22.72 6.58
CA GLN A 159 -26.30 23.80 5.59
C GLN A 159 -27.48 23.74 4.61
N ILE A 160 -28.06 22.54 4.39
CA ILE A 160 -29.28 22.33 3.60
C ILE A 160 -30.54 22.44 4.48
N GLY A 161 -30.42 22.09 5.77
CA GLY A 161 -31.47 22.20 6.78
C GLY A 161 -31.66 20.87 7.52
N THR A 162 -32.67 20.11 7.10
CA THR A 162 -33.00 18.80 7.69
C THR A 162 -32.44 17.63 6.88
N VAL A 163 -32.38 16.44 7.51
CA VAL A 163 -32.01 15.18 6.83
C VAL A 163 -32.95 14.87 5.66
N ALA A 164 -34.25 15.15 5.80
CA ALA A 164 -35.22 14.97 4.73
C ALA A 164 -34.87 15.82 3.50
N GLN A 165 -34.65 17.13 3.68
CA GLN A 165 -34.27 18.04 2.60
C GLN A 165 -32.92 17.67 1.94
N PHE A 166 -31.98 17.09 2.70
CA PHE A 166 -30.75 16.53 2.14
C PHE A 166 -31.03 15.32 1.24
N LEU A 167 -31.94 14.41 1.65
CA LEU A 167 -32.33 13.26 0.83
C LEU A 167 -33.10 13.70 -0.42
N ASP A 168 -34.07 14.62 -0.28
CA ASP A 168 -34.81 15.20 -1.41
C ASP A 168 -33.85 15.81 -2.45
N TRP A 169 -32.86 16.58 -2.00
CA TRP A 169 -31.81 17.14 -2.85
C TRP A 169 -30.93 16.06 -3.49
N PHE A 170 -30.51 15.05 -2.72
CA PHE A 170 -29.64 13.99 -3.20
C PHE A 170 -30.33 13.16 -4.29
N ASP A 171 -31.59 12.79 -4.08
CA ASP A 171 -32.40 12.01 -5.02
C ASP A 171 -32.73 12.82 -6.29
N VAL A 172 -32.87 14.15 -6.21
CA VAL A 172 -32.96 15.01 -7.41
C VAL A 172 -31.63 15.04 -8.19
N VAL A 173 -30.48 15.01 -7.51
CA VAL A 173 -29.15 15.09 -8.15
C VAL A 173 -28.64 13.74 -8.66
N ARG A 174 -29.06 12.62 -8.06
CA ARG A 174 -28.55 11.26 -8.35
C ARG A 174 -29.61 10.28 -8.87
N GLY A 175 -30.88 10.66 -8.84
CA GLY A 175 -32.01 9.76 -9.00
C GLY A 175 -32.34 9.08 -7.66
N THR A 176 -33.64 8.89 -7.39
CA THR A 176 -34.10 8.07 -6.27
C THR A 176 -33.53 6.65 -6.38
N ARG A 177 -33.15 6.05 -5.24
CA ARG A 177 -32.91 4.60 -5.22
C ARG A 177 -34.21 3.87 -5.58
N PRO A 178 -34.20 2.87 -6.47
CA PRO A 178 -35.29 1.91 -6.51
C PRO A 178 -35.36 1.21 -5.15
N PHE A 179 -36.55 1.10 -4.59
CA PHE A 179 -36.77 0.32 -3.38
C PHE A 179 -36.45 -1.16 -3.66
N ALA A 180 -35.79 -1.80 -2.70
CA ALA A 180 -35.46 -3.23 -2.69
C ALA A 180 -36.37 -3.97 -1.70
#